data_AF-A0A368H9Y4-F1
#
_entry.id   AF-A0A368H9Y4-F1
#
_cell.length_a   1.000
_cell.length_b   1.000
_cell.length_c   1.000
_cell.angle_alpha   90.00
_cell.angle_beta   90.00
_cell.angle_gamma   90.00
#
_symmetry.space_group_name_H-M   'P 1'
#
loop_
_entity.id
_entity.type
_entity.pdbx_description
1 polymer ?
#
loop_
_entity_poly.entity_id
_entity_poly.type
_entity_poly.pdbx_seq_one_letter_code
_entity_poly.pdbx_strand_id
1 'polypeptide(L)'
;MSSLGVLALDMFGQPKEKTGTWEGKHSDNILIFTHNNCEPREKIAAFDMDGTLITTKSGKVFPVDNSDWRIIWPEVVPRLKKLHEEEDYKIVIFTNQKGIQVGKVDKNGFKLKMEAIIAKLGVPAQAFVAIGEGHFRKPCTGMWKELEEANGDVSIDRSKSLYVGDAAGRHKTKIRPKKDHSCADRFFASNLGLAFHTPEEFFLGKKTPEPWGPPTFDPVAYLDAKKPLLEPEGTRIAVSICS
;
A
#
# COMPACT_ATOMS: atom_id res chain seq x y z
N MET A 1 -23.42 -27.99 1.17
CA MET A 1 -23.83 -27.69 2.56
C MET A 1 -23.24 -26.34 2.91
N SER A 2 -24.07 -25.30 2.94
CA SER A 2 -23.66 -23.93 3.25
C SER A 2 -23.24 -23.84 4.72
N SER A 3 -22.00 -23.44 4.98
CA SER A 3 -21.54 -23.06 6.31
C SER A 3 -22.34 -21.84 6.77
N LEU A 4 -23.29 -22.04 7.67
CA LEU A 4 -23.95 -20.99 8.42
C LEU A 4 -22.89 -20.34 9.31
N GLY A 5 -22.36 -19.20 8.88
CA GLY A 5 -21.42 -18.41 9.65
C GLY A 5 -22.07 -17.93 10.94
N VAL A 6 -21.41 -18.17 12.07
CA VAL A 6 -21.79 -17.62 13.38
C VAL A 6 -21.80 -16.09 13.27
N LEU A 7 -22.96 -15.47 13.46
CA LEU A 7 -23.12 -14.02 13.51
C LEU A 7 -22.42 -13.51 14.78
N ALA A 8 -21.41 -12.65 14.61
CA ALA A 8 -20.82 -11.94 15.73
C ALA A 8 -21.88 -10.99 16.31
N LEU A 9 -22.11 -11.06 17.63
CA LEU A 9 -23.05 -10.22 18.34
C LEU A 9 -22.30 -9.06 19.03
N ASP A 10 -22.94 -7.91 19.15
CA ASP A 10 -22.43 -6.80 19.96
C ASP A 10 -22.69 -7.02 21.46
N MET A 11 -22.28 -6.05 22.30
CA MET A 11 -22.48 -6.13 23.76
C MET A 11 -23.95 -6.13 24.19
N PHE A 12 -24.88 -5.88 23.28
CA PHE A 12 -26.33 -5.84 23.49
C PHE A 12 -27.06 -7.01 22.81
N GLY A 13 -26.32 -8.00 22.30
CA GLY A 13 -26.89 -9.17 21.64
C GLY A 13 -27.49 -8.87 20.27
N GLN A 14 -27.16 -7.72 19.66
CA GLN A 14 -27.56 -7.41 18.29
C GLN A 14 -26.54 -8.00 17.30
N PRO A 15 -26.97 -8.43 16.10
CA PRO A 15 -26.05 -8.78 15.03
C PRO A 15 -25.11 -7.61 14.78
N LYS A 16 -23.81 -7.80 15.01
CA LYS A 16 -22.81 -6.80 14.67
C LYS A 16 -22.83 -6.67 13.15
N GLU A 17 -23.34 -5.54 12.66
CA GLU A 17 -23.34 -5.27 11.22
C GLU A 17 -21.92 -5.42 10.69
N LYS A 18 -21.77 -6.24 9.65
CA LYS A 18 -20.50 -6.35 8.94
C LYS A 18 -20.22 -5.00 8.32
N THR A 19 -19.11 -4.38 8.69
CA THR A 19 -18.70 -3.05 8.19
C THR A 19 -18.16 -3.09 6.77
N GLY A 20 -17.86 -4.28 6.24
CA GLY A 20 -17.34 -4.49 4.91
C GLY A 20 -17.28 -5.95 4.52
N THR A 21 -16.73 -6.20 3.33
CA THR A 21 -16.56 -7.54 2.76
C THR A 21 -15.10 -7.80 2.43
N TRP A 22 -14.68 -9.05 2.60
CA TRP A 22 -13.39 -9.54 2.11
C TRP A 22 -13.61 -10.32 0.83
N GLU A 23 -12.86 -9.99 -0.21
CA GLU A 23 -12.92 -10.73 -1.47
C GLU A 23 -12.11 -12.02 -1.40
N GLY A 24 -12.57 -13.05 -2.14
CA GLY A 24 -11.91 -14.35 -2.25
C GLY A 24 -11.02 -14.50 -3.49
N LYS A 25 -11.06 -13.54 -4.43
CA LYS A 25 -10.27 -13.57 -5.68
C LYS A 25 -8.77 -13.58 -5.33
N HIS A 26 -8.03 -14.57 -5.83
CA HIS A 26 -6.58 -14.73 -5.60
C HIS A 26 -6.14 -14.67 -4.13
N SER A 27 -6.95 -15.23 -3.20
CA SER A 27 -6.77 -15.06 -1.74
C SER A 27 -5.42 -15.54 -1.16
N ASP A 28 -4.64 -16.28 -1.95
CA ASP A 28 -3.29 -16.75 -1.60
C ASP A 28 -2.21 -15.69 -1.85
N ASN A 29 -2.47 -14.74 -2.75
CA ASN A 29 -1.52 -13.71 -3.18
C ASN A 29 -1.94 -12.30 -2.75
N ILE A 30 -3.24 -12.02 -2.68
CA ILE A 30 -3.80 -10.72 -2.30
C ILE A 30 -5.05 -10.91 -1.42
N LEU A 31 -5.24 -10.03 -0.44
CA LEU A 31 -6.53 -9.84 0.24
C LEU A 31 -7.06 -8.47 -0.10
N ILE A 32 -8.36 -8.40 -0.39
CA ILE A 32 -9.05 -7.14 -0.65
C ILE A 32 -10.18 -7.03 0.36
N PHE A 33 -10.23 -5.89 1.07
CA PHE A 33 -11.33 -5.52 1.94
C PHE A 33 -11.99 -4.26 1.40
N THR A 34 -13.31 -4.26 1.32
CA THR A 34 -14.11 -3.12 0.87
C THR A 34 -15.13 -2.78 1.96
N HIS A 35 -15.01 -1.59 2.53
CA HIS A 35 -16.02 -1.07 3.47
C HIS A 35 -17.36 -0.87 2.74
N ASN A 36 -18.50 -1.14 3.39
CA ASN A 36 -19.82 -1.09 2.74
C ASN A 36 -20.15 0.25 2.09
N ASN A 37 -19.70 1.33 2.72
CA ASN A 37 -19.92 2.71 2.25
C ASN A 37 -18.75 3.23 1.37
N CYS A 38 -17.88 2.34 0.89
CA CYS A 38 -16.76 2.75 0.03
C CYS A 38 -17.24 2.83 -1.43
N GLU A 39 -17.48 4.05 -1.88
CA GLU A 39 -17.97 4.32 -3.23
C GLU A 39 -16.82 4.51 -4.23
N PRO A 40 -17.01 4.15 -5.52
CA PRO A 40 -16.09 4.52 -6.58
C PRO A 40 -15.92 6.04 -6.71
N ARG A 41 -14.69 6.51 -6.91
CA ARG A 41 -14.38 7.92 -7.16
C ARG A 41 -13.23 8.08 -8.15
N GLU A 42 -13.20 9.22 -8.84
CA GLU A 42 -12.14 9.58 -9.79
C GLU A 42 -10.80 9.83 -9.09
N LYS A 43 -10.83 10.46 -7.91
CA LYS A 43 -9.65 10.84 -7.13
C LYS A 43 -9.35 9.83 -6.04
N ILE A 44 -8.12 9.33 -6.01
CA ILE A 44 -7.66 8.36 -5.01
C ILE A 44 -6.62 9.00 -4.09
N ALA A 45 -6.88 8.92 -2.78
CA ALA A 45 -5.87 9.16 -1.76
C ALA A 45 -5.47 7.80 -1.20
N ALA A 46 -4.32 7.31 -1.65
CA ALA A 46 -3.82 5.99 -1.30
C ALA A 46 -2.69 6.07 -0.27
N PHE A 47 -2.67 5.12 0.65
CA PHE A 47 -1.76 5.12 1.80
C PHE A 47 -1.10 3.76 1.98
N ASP A 48 0.17 3.73 2.39
CA ASP A 48 0.70 2.59 3.11
C ASP A 48 0.07 2.50 4.53
N MET A 49 0.22 1.34 5.19
CA MET A 49 -0.32 1.11 6.52
C MET A 49 0.73 1.27 7.64
N ASP A 50 1.75 0.40 7.66
CA ASP A 50 2.68 0.26 8.78
C ASP A 50 3.80 1.30 8.68
N GLY A 51 3.86 2.24 9.62
CA GLY A 51 4.77 3.40 9.56
C GLY A 51 4.17 4.63 8.89
N THR A 52 2.96 4.50 8.31
CA THR A 52 2.26 5.58 7.59
C THR A 52 0.96 5.99 8.28
N LEU A 53 0.01 5.07 8.42
CA LEU A 53 -1.25 5.33 9.14
C LEU A 53 -1.15 4.91 10.61
N ILE A 54 -0.45 3.80 10.85
CA ILE A 54 -0.28 3.22 12.17
C ILE A 54 1.19 3.02 12.52
N THR A 55 1.47 2.92 13.82
CA THR A 55 2.75 2.46 14.37
C THR A 55 2.48 1.48 15.50
N THR A 56 3.49 0.73 15.95
CA THR A 56 3.38 -0.14 17.12
C THR A 56 3.10 0.68 18.39
N LYS A 57 2.25 0.15 19.28
CA LYS A 57 2.04 0.71 20.62
C LYS A 57 3.26 0.43 21.51
N SER A 58 3.87 -0.73 21.32
CA SER A 58 5.03 -1.19 22.08
C SER A 58 6.32 -0.42 21.80
N GLY A 59 6.38 0.33 20.69
CA GLY A 59 7.60 1.01 20.22
C GLY A 59 8.63 0.09 19.58
N LYS A 60 8.32 -1.21 19.44
CA LYS A 60 9.16 -2.16 18.68
C LYS A 60 9.02 -1.91 17.18
N VAL A 61 10.05 -2.31 16.42
CA VAL A 61 10.04 -2.20 14.95
C VAL A 61 8.95 -3.07 14.33
N PHE A 62 8.73 -4.27 14.89
CA PHE A 62 7.68 -5.18 14.46
C PHE A 62 6.64 -5.34 15.58
N PRO A 63 5.34 -5.44 15.24
CA PRO A 63 4.29 -5.61 16.23
C PRO A 63 4.45 -6.93 17.00
N VAL A 64 4.15 -6.90 18.29
CA VAL A 64 4.15 -8.11 19.15
C VAL A 64 2.98 -9.03 18.82
N ASP A 65 1.82 -8.45 18.49
CA ASP A 65 0.59 -9.15 18.14
C ASP A 65 -0.31 -8.26 17.25
N ASN A 66 -1.50 -8.77 16.87
CA ASN A 66 -2.45 -8.07 16.01
C ASN A 66 -3.13 -6.85 16.69
N SER A 67 -2.95 -6.65 17.99
CA SER A 67 -3.46 -5.51 18.76
C SER A 67 -2.39 -4.43 19.03
N ASP A 68 -1.12 -4.74 18.78
CA ASP A 68 0.04 -3.85 18.94
C ASP A 68 0.14 -2.82 17.80
N TRP A 69 -0.87 -1.98 17.69
CA TRP A 69 -0.90 -0.85 16.77
C TRP A 69 -1.68 0.32 17.35
N ARG A 70 -1.30 1.54 16.98
CA ARG A 70 -2.03 2.79 17.22
C ARG A 70 -1.93 3.67 15.98
N ILE A 71 -2.87 4.58 15.80
CA ILE A 71 -2.72 5.66 14.82
C ILE A 71 -1.41 6.40 15.11
N ILE A 72 -0.59 6.64 14.08
CA ILE A 72 0.76 7.16 14.28
C ILE A 72 0.77 8.57 14.88
N TRP A 73 -0.16 9.43 14.44
CA TRP A 73 -0.33 10.80 14.90
C TRP A 73 -1.80 11.21 14.96
N PRO A 74 -2.20 12.12 15.87
CA PRO A 74 -3.58 12.58 15.96
C PRO A 74 -4.11 13.28 14.70
N GLU A 75 -3.23 13.82 13.86
CA GLU A 75 -3.55 14.53 12.61
C GLU A 75 -4.06 13.61 11.49
N VAL A 76 -3.78 12.30 11.56
CA VAL A 76 -4.14 11.33 10.51
C VAL A 76 -5.65 11.27 10.30
N VAL A 77 -6.42 11.07 11.37
CA VAL A 77 -7.88 10.90 11.28
C VAL A 77 -8.56 12.16 10.74
N PRO A 78 -8.32 13.38 11.26
CA PRO A 78 -8.85 14.60 10.69
C PRO A 78 -8.47 14.81 9.22
N ARG A 79 -7.23 14.52 8.83
CA ARG A 79 -6.78 14.68 7.44
C ARG A 79 -7.52 13.72 6.49
N LEU A 80 -7.71 12.46 6.89
CA LEU A 80 -8.46 11.48 6.09
C LEU A 80 -9.94 11.86 5.95
N LYS A 81 -10.56 12.36 7.02
CA LYS A 81 -11.94 12.88 6.95
C LYS A 81 -12.05 14.03 5.96
N LYS A 82 -11.15 15.02 6.06
CA LYS A 82 -11.11 16.13 5.12
C LYS A 82 -10.94 15.67 3.66
N LEU A 83 -10.01 14.74 3.41
CA LEU A 83 -9.81 14.15 2.08
C LEU A 83 -11.10 13.54 1.53
N HIS A 84 -11.79 12.77 2.35
CA HIS A 84 -12.97 12.03 1.93
C HIS A 84 -14.22 12.92 1.80
N GLU A 85 -14.50 13.75 2.80
CA GLU A 85 -15.75 14.49 2.95
C GLU A 85 -15.73 15.82 2.19
N GLU A 86 -14.59 16.53 2.20
CA GLU A 86 -14.48 17.87 1.60
C GLU A 86 -13.77 17.86 0.24
N GLU A 87 -12.74 17.01 0.09
CA GLU A 87 -11.91 16.99 -1.11
C GLU A 87 -12.28 15.85 -2.08
N ASP A 88 -13.34 15.10 -1.79
CA ASP A 88 -13.91 14.06 -2.64
C ASP A 88 -12.92 12.97 -3.08
N TYR A 89 -12.06 12.52 -2.17
CA TYR A 89 -11.15 11.39 -2.39
C TYR A 89 -11.74 10.07 -1.90
N LYS A 90 -11.54 9.00 -2.68
CA LYS A 90 -11.67 7.63 -2.18
C LYS A 90 -10.39 7.28 -1.42
N ILE A 91 -10.56 6.77 -0.20
CA ILE A 91 -9.45 6.37 0.67
C ILE A 91 -9.08 4.92 0.38
N VAL A 92 -7.82 4.68 0.03
CA VAL A 92 -7.31 3.34 -0.29
C VAL A 92 -6.07 3.02 0.53
N ILE A 93 -5.94 1.78 1.00
CA ILE A 93 -4.77 1.30 1.73
C ILE A 93 -4.08 0.23 0.88
N PHE A 94 -2.79 0.39 0.62
CA PHE A 94 -1.94 -0.59 -0.06
C PHE A 94 -0.83 -1.04 0.87
N THR A 95 -0.81 -2.33 1.27
CA THR A 95 0.16 -2.82 2.25
C THR A 95 0.81 -4.15 1.83
N ASN A 96 2.10 -4.29 2.12
CA ASN A 96 2.91 -5.47 1.84
C ASN A 96 3.03 -6.36 3.09
N GLN A 97 2.38 -7.51 3.12
CA GLN A 97 2.25 -8.37 4.33
C GLN A 97 2.81 -9.79 4.12
N LYS A 98 4.11 -9.89 3.77
CA LYS A 98 4.82 -11.18 3.58
C LYS A 98 4.73 -12.10 4.79
N GLY A 99 4.56 -11.53 5.99
CA GLY A 99 4.39 -12.27 7.24
C GLY A 99 3.22 -13.26 7.22
N ILE A 100 2.17 -12.98 6.44
CA ILE A 100 0.99 -13.84 6.32
C ILE A 100 1.35 -15.11 5.52
N GLN A 101 2.03 -14.98 4.38
CA GLN A 101 2.42 -16.14 3.56
C GLN A 101 3.35 -17.09 4.29
N VAL A 102 4.31 -16.55 5.06
CA VAL A 102 5.29 -17.36 5.79
C VAL A 102 4.79 -17.86 7.14
N GLY A 103 3.49 -17.67 7.46
CA GLY A 103 2.86 -18.15 8.68
C GLY A 103 3.27 -17.44 9.97
N LYS A 104 3.98 -16.30 9.88
CA LYS A 104 4.38 -15.48 11.05
C LYS A 104 3.24 -14.59 11.56
N VAL A 105 2.28 -14.30 10.70
CA VAL A 105 1.10 -13.49 11.01
C VAL A 105 -0.14 -14.30 10.66
N ASP A 106 -1.05 -14.46 11.62
CA ASP A 106 -2.33 -15.12 11.36
C ASP A 106 -3.19 -14.30 10.39
N LYS A 107 -3.65 -14.94 9.30
CA LYS A 107 -4.43 -14.31 8.23
C LYS A 107 -5.75 -13.75 8.76
N ASN A 108 -6.47 -14.49 9.62
CA ASN A 108 -7.76 -14.05 10.14
C ASN A 108 -7.61 -12.93 11.17
N GLY A 109 -6.64 -13.03 12.06
CA GLY A 109 -6.28 -11.97 12.99
C GLY A 109 -5.82 -10.70 12.29
N PHE A 110 -5.11 -10.82 11.15
CA PHE A 110 -4.78 -9.66 10.31
C PHE A 110 -6.03 -9.01 9.71
N LYS A 111 -7.00 -9.81 9.23
CA LYS A 111 -8.28 -9.27 8.72
C LYS A 111 -9.01 -8.45 9.80
N LEU A 112 -9.10 -8.98 11.01
CA LEU A 112 -9.68 -8.29 12.16
C LEU A 112 -8.90 -7.02 12.52
N LYS A 113 -7.56 -7.05 12.46
CA LYS A 113 -6.70 -5.86 12.64
C LYS A 113 -7.05 -4.78 11.61
N MET A 114 -7.15 -5.14 10.33
CA MET A 114 -7.47 -4.19 9.25
C MET A 114 -8.85 -3.56 9.44
N GLU A 115 -9.87 -4.36 9.76
CA GLU A 115 -11.22 -3.85 10.06
C GLU A 115 -11.21 -2.88 11.24
N ALA A 116 -10.48 -3.20 12.31
CA ALA A 116 -10.35 -2.33 13.48
C ALA A 116 -9.61 -1.03 13.17
N ILE A 117 -8.59 -1.07 12.29
CA ILE A 117 -7.90 0.13 11.81
C ILE A 117 -8.86 1.02 11.04
N ILE A 118 -9.57 0.48 10.03
CA ILE A 118 -10.52 1.25 9.21
C ILE A 118 -11.63 1.86 10.08
N ALA A 119 -12.17 1.09 11.03
CA ALA A 119 -13.13 1.61 12.01
C ALA A 119 -12.54 2.77 12.83
N LYS A 120 -11.26 2.71 13.20
CA LYS A 120 -10.57 3.78 13.94
C LYS A 120 -10.26 5.00 13.09
N LEU A 121 -10.02 4.82 11.79
CA LEU A 121 -9.87 5.93 10.83
C LEU A 121 -11.18 6.70 10.65
N GLY A 122 -12.32 6.02 10.82
CA GLY A 122 -13.64 6.65 10.83
C GLY A 122 -14.07 7.22 9.47
N VAL A 123 -13.51 6.67 8.38
CA VAL A 123 -13.88 6.96 6.98
C VAL A 123 -13.99 5.65 6.20
N PRO A 124 -14.90 5.55 5.20
CA PRO A 124 -14.94 4.39 4.31
C PRO A 124 -13.61 4.24 3.55
N ALA A 125 -13.05 3.03 3.59
CA ALA A 125 -11.80 2.74 2.91
C ALA A 125 -11.83 1.36 2.25
N GLN A 126 -11.02 1.21 1.20
CA GLN A 126 -10.73 -0.07 0.57
C GLN A 126 -9.27 -0.44 0.82
N ALA A 127 -8.99 -1.67 1.25
CA ALA A 127 -7.64 -2.12 1.56
C ALA A 127 -7.22 -3.28 0.66
N PHE A 128 -6.03 -3.18 0.09
CA PHE A 128 -5.38 -4.18 -0.74
C PHE A 128 -4.09 -4.64 -0.05
N VAL A 129 -3.98 -5.94 0.16
CA VAL A 129 -2.95 -6.55 1.01
C VAL A 129 -2.19 -7.58 0.20
N ALA A 130 -0.96 -7.25 -0.23
CA ALA A 130 -0.09 -8.20 -0.91
C ALA A 130 0.51 -9.20 0.08
N ILE A 131 0.12 -10.48 -0.03
CA ILE A 131 0.51 -11.54 0.92
C ILE A 131 1.89 -12.13 0.60
N GLY A 132 2.33 -12.08 -0.66
CA GLY A 132 3.56 -12.72 -1.12
C GLY A 132 4.48 -11.82 -1.93
N GLU A 133 5.38 -12.46 -2.67
CA GLU A 133 6.18 -11.83 -3.73
C GLU A 133 5.41 -11.80 -5.05
N GLY A 134 5.92 -11.07 -6.03
CA GLY A 134 5.32 -10.97 -7.37
C GLY A 134 4.66 -9.63 -7.64
N HIS A 135 3.74 -9.62 -8.60
CA HIS A 135 3.22 -8.40 -9.22
C HIS A 135 2.31 -7.56 -8.31
N PHE A 136 1.72 -8.14 -7.27
CA PHE A 136 0.95 -7.38 -6.27
C PHE A 136 1.84 -6.65 -5.26
N ARG A 137 3.08 -7.11 -5.05
CA ARG A 137 3.96 -6.53 -4.02
C ARG A 137 4.53 -5.21 -4.49
N LYS A 138 4.33 -4.13 -3.72
CA LYS A 138 4.98 -2.83 -4.00
C LYS A 138 6.50 -3.01 -4.09
N PRO A 139 7.19 -2.44 -5.10
CA PRO A 139 6.74 -1.35 -5.97
C PRO A 139 5.98 -1.75 -7.25
N CYS A 140 5.67 -3.03 -7.46
CA CYS A 140 4.85 -3.46 -8.59
C CYS A 140 3.42 -2.92 -8.50
N THR A 141 2.78 -2.72 -9.65
CA THR A 141 1.48 -2.02 -9.75
C THR A 141 0.26 -2.93 -9.66
N GLY A 142 0.42 -4.22 -9.34
CA GLY A 142 -0.67 -5.21 -9.36
C GLY A 142 -1.85 -4.86 -8.47
N MET A 143 -1.61 -4.39 -7.24
CA MET A 143 -2.72 -3.98 -6.36
C MET A 143 -3.49 -2.77 -6.91
N TRP A 144 -2.81 -1.87 -7.61
CA TRP A 144 -3.47 -0.73 -8.25
C TRP A 144 -4.35 -1.16 -9.43
N LYS A 145 -3.92 -2.17 -10.19
CA LYS A 145 -4.76 -2.75 -11.25
C LYS A 145 -6.04 -3.36 -10.69
N GLU A 146 -5.96 -4.07 -9.56
CA GLU A 146 -7.17 -4.57 -8.87
C GLU A 146 -8.05 -3.43 -8.36
N LEU A 147 -7.47 -2.31 -7.91
CA LEU A 147 -8.25 -1.10 -7.59
C LEU A 147 -8.98 -0.56 -8.82
N GLU A 148 -8.30 -0.45 -9.97
CA GLU A 148 -8.92 0.03 -11.22
C GLU A 148 -10.09 -0.87 -11.65
N GLU A 149 -9.94 -2.19 -11.54
CA GLU A 149 -11.02 -3.16 -11.80
C GLU A 149 -12.18 -3.05 -10.78
N ALA A 150 -11.86 -2.77 -9.51
CA ALA A 150 -12.83 -2.67 -8.43
C ALA A 150 -13.46 -1.28 -8.28
N ASN A 151 -13.14 -0.32 -9.16
CA ASN A 151 -13.67 1.05 -9.10
C ASN A 151 -14.92 1.25 -9.98
N GLY A 152 -15.64 0.17 -10.31
CA GLY A 152 -16.87 0.23 -11.11
C GLY A 152 -16.64 0.94 -12.45
N ASP A 153 -17.63 1.75 -12.87
CA ASP A 153 -17.56 2.51 -14.12
C ASP A 153 -16.82 3.86 -14.00
N VAL A 154 -16.25 4.16 -12.83
CA VAL A 154 -15.56 5.44 -12.58
C VAL A 154 -14.07 5.27 -12.85
N SER A 155 -13.59 5.90 -13.91
CA SER A 155 -12.16 5.92 -14.24
C SER A 155 -11.37 6.75 -13.21
N ILE A 156 -10.18 6.27 -12.85
CA ILE A 156 -9.30 6.94 -11.88
C ILE A 156 -8.39 7.94 -12.60
N ASP A 157 -8.44 9.21 -12.20
CA ASP A 157 -7.49 10.23 -12.64
C ASP A 157 -6.23 10.18 -11.76
N ARG A 158 -5.20 9.51 -12.27
CA ARG A 158 -3.91 9.37 -11.58
C ARG A 158 -3.21 10.72 -11.34
N SER A 159 -3.44 11.72 -12.19
CA SER A 159 -2.80 13.04 -12.07
C SER A 159 -3.34 13.86 -10.89
N LYS A 160 -4.60 13.60 -10.48
CA LYS A 160 -5.24 14.20 -9.30
C LYS A 160 -5.16 13.31 -8.06
N SER A 161 -4.60 12.11 -8.21
CA SER A 161 -4.46 11.11 -7.15
C SER A 161 -3.09 11.19 -6.49
N LEU A 162 -3.01 10.70 -5.26
CA LEU A 162 -1.79 10.75 -4.46
C LEU A 162 -1.52 9.44 -3.73
N TYR A 163 -0.24 9.20 -3.45
CA TYR A 163 0.23 8.10 -2.61
C TYR A 163 1.06 8.61 -1.45
N VAL A 164 0.78 8.14 -0.24
CA VAL A 164 1.54 8.45 0.97
C VAL A 164 2.14 7.18 1.55
N GLY A 165 3.45 7.16 1.81
CA GLY A 165 4.12 5.98 2.36
C GLY A 165 5.49 6.26 2.98
N ASP A 166 5.87 5.47 3.98
CA ASP A 166 7.11 5.65 4.75
C ASP A 166 8.34 5.04 4.08
N ALA A 167 8.15 4.02 3.23
CA ALA A 167 9.22 3.34 2.48
C ALA A 167 9.70 4.19 1.30
N ALA A 168 10.30 5.33 1.63
CA ALA A 168 10.61 6.42 0.71
C ALA A 168 12.11 6.55 0.39
N GLY A 169 12.94 5.60 0.84
CA GLY A 169 14.37 5.58 0.54
C GLY A 169 15.21 6.68 1.22
N ARG A 170 14.68 7.31 2.27
CA ARG A 170 15.35 8.43 2.94
C ARG A 170 16.62 7.98 3.64
N HIS A 171 17.65 8.80 3.55
CA HIS A 171 18.95 8.56 4.17
C HIS A 171 18.91 8.85 5.67
N LYS A 172 19.89 8.26 6.38
CA LYS A 172 20.19 8.64 7.75
C LYS A 172 20.75 10.06 7.77
N THR A 173 20.16 10.94 8.57
CA THR A 173 20.62 12.31 8.81
C THR A 173 20.67 12.59 10.31
N LYS A 174 21.05 13.81 10.71
CA LYS A 174 20.95 14.23 12.12
C LYS A 174 19.52 14.24 12.64
N ILE A 175 18.56 14.55 11.77
CA ILE A 175 17.13 14.65 12.09
C ILE A 175 16.44 13.28 11.94
N ARG A 176 16.94 12.43 11.03
CA ARG A 176 16.44 11.08 10.77
C ARG A 176 17.52 10.05 11.17
N PRO A 177 17.48 9.51 12.40
CA PRO A 177 18.56 8.67 12.93
C PRO A 177 18.68 7.29 12.25
N LYS A 178 17.65 6.85 11.52
CA LYS A 178 17.63 5.60 10.76
C LYS A 178 17.26 5.87 9.31
N LYS A 179 18.00 5.28 8.38
CA LYS A 179 17.58 5.25 6.96
C LYS A 179 16.27 4.46 6.84
N ASP A 180 15.49 4.77 5.81
CA ASP A 180 14.31 3.96 5.50
C ASP A 180 14.74 2.54 5.09
N HIS A 181 13.90 1.57 5.40
CA HIS A 181 14.17 0.15 5.15
C HIS A 181 14.06 -0.22 3.66
N SER A 182 13.36 0.60 2.87
CA SER A 182 13.00 0.35 1.47
C SER A 182 12.63 1.66 0.76
N CYS A 183 12.55 1.61 -0.57
CA CYS A 183 12.02 2.65 -1.46
C CYS A 183 10.69 2.24 -2.12
N ALA A 184 10.06 1.16 -1.63
CA ALA A 184 8.93 0.52 -2.28
C ALA A 184 7.72 1.45 -2.50
N ASP A 185 7.44 2.35 -1.55
CA ASP A 185 6.29 3.25 -1.65
C ASP A 185 6.53 4.36 -2.67
N ARG A 186 7.72 4.95 -2.65
CA ARG A 186 8.12 5.96 -3.63
C ARG A 186 8.10 5.41 -5.05
N PHE A 187 8.65 4.21 -5.25
CA PHE A 187 8.65 3.58 -6.58
C PHE A 187 7.28 3.05 -6.99
N PHE A 188 6.43 2.62 -6.05
CA PHE A 188 5.03 2.30 -6.35
C PHE A 188 4.29 3.51 -6.94
N ALA A 189 4.42 4.67 -6.28
CA ALA A 189 3.85 5.92 -6.78
C ALA A 189 4.45 6.33 -8.14
N SER A 190 5.77 6.24 -8.28
CA SER A 190 6.48 6.57 -9.53
C SER A 190 6.04 5.68 -10.70
N ASN A 191 5.90 4.37 -10.48
CA ASN A 191 5.46 3.42 -11.50
C ASN A 191 4.02 3.66 -11.96
N LEU A 192 3.22 4.36 -11.15
CA LEU A 192 1.83 4.71 -11.44
C LEU A 192 1.67 6.15 -11.96
N GLY A 193 2.70 6.99 -11.81
CA GLY A 193 2.62 8.42 -12.11
C GLY A 193 1.80 9.21 -11.07
N LEU A 194 1.78 8.77 -9.81
CA LEU A 194 1.06 9.44 -8.71
C LEU A 194 1.92 10.50 -8.03
N ALA A 195 1.27 11.55 -7.50
CA ALA A 195 1.93 12.46 -6.56
C ALA A 195 2.32 11.70 -5.28
N PHE A 196 3.60 11.77 -4.88
CA PHE A 196 4.11 11.05 -3.72
C PHE A 196 4.45 11.98 -2.56
N HIS A 197 4.05 11.59 -1.35
CA HIS A 197 4.43 12.25 -0.11
C HIS A 197 4.87 11.23 0.94
N THR A 198 5.78 11.62 1.82
CA THR A 198 6.02 10.88 3.06
C THR A 198 4.96 11.22 4.11
N PRO A 199 4.75 10.37 5.13
CA PRO A 199 3.75 10.63 6.16
C PRO A 199 4.01 11.96 6.89
N GLU A 200 5.28 12.28 7.16
CA GLU A 200 5.68 13.53 7.84
C GLU A 200 5.40 14.77 6.98
N GLU A 201 5.65 14.69 5.67
CA GLU A 201 5.33 15.79 4.74
C GLU A 201 3.81 15.99 4.65
N PHE A 202 3.06 14.89 4.57
CA PHE A 202 1.63 14.92 4.32
C PHE A 202 0.77 15.28 5.54
N PHE A 203 1.03 14.64 6.69
CA PHE A 203 0.22 14.81 7.89
C PHE A 203 0.76 15.91 8.82
N LEU A 204 2.08 16.10 8.89
CA LEU A 204 2.71 17.07 9.80
C LEU A 204 3.15 18.37 9.11
N GLY A 205 2.97 18.47 7.78
CA GLY A 205 3.35 19.65 7.01
C GLY A 205 4.86 19.93 7.03
N LYS A 206 5.69 18.90 7.26
CA LYS A 206 7.15 19.05 7.29
C LYS A 206 7.64 19.42 5.90
N LYS A 207 8.18 20.64 5.75
CA LYS A 207 8.65 21.16 4.44
C LYS A 207 10.10 20.85 4.14
N THR A 208 10.89 20.48 5.14
CA THR A 208 12.32 20.23 4.95
C THR A 208 12.50 18.98 4.10
N PRO A 209 13.06 19.09 2.88
CA PRO A 209 13.29 17.93 2.03
C PRO A 209 14.23 16.97 2.74
N GLU A 210 13.83 15.70 2.87
CA GLU A 210 14.70 14.67 3.40
C GLU A 210 15.48 14.04 2.24
N PRO A 211 16.82 14.04 2.29
CA PRO A 211 17.60 13.46 1.21
C PRO A 211 17.30 11.97 1.13
N TRP A 212 17.06 11.49 -0.08
CA TRP A 212 16.80 10.10 -0.41
C TRP A 212 17.66 9.72 -1.62
N GLY A 213 18.01 8.45 -1.73
CA GLY A 213 18.92 7.99 -2.76
C GLY A 213 18.16 7.55 -4.01
N PRO A 214 18.52 8.03 -5.22
CA PRO A 214 18.03 7.39 -6.43
C PRO A 214 18.46 5.92 -6.43
N PRO A 215 17.70 5.03 -7.12
CA PRO A 215 18.10 3.63 -7.20
C PRO A 215 19.47 3.54 -7.90
N THR A 216 20.27 2.54 -7.53
CA THR A 216 21.55 2.28 -8.21
C THR A 216 21.36 1.87 -9.67
N PHE A 217 20.14 1.49 -10.06
CA PHE A 217 19.75 1.11 -11.40
C PHE A 217 18.34 1.65 -11.70
N ASP A 218 18.20 2.38 -12.81
CA ASP A 218 16.92 2.82 -13.33
C ASP A 218 16.59 2.02 -14.61
N PRO A 219 15.57 1.14 -14.60
CA PRO A 219 15.21 0.35 -15.76
C PRO A 219 14.71 1.20 -16.93
N VAL A 220 14.07 2.35 -16.69
CA VAL A 220 13.59 3.23 -17.76
C VAL A 220 14.78 3.84 -18.47
N ALA A 221 15.68 4.48 -17.71
CA ALA A 221 16.92 5.04 -18.27
C ALA A 221 17.78 3.99 -18.97
N TYR A 222 17.85 2.76 -18.43
CA TYR A 222 18.59 1.66 -19.05
C TYR A 222 18.00 1.24 -20.41
N LEU A 223 16.68 1.13 -20.51
CA LEU A 223 15.99 0.75 -21.75
C LEU A 223 16.05 1.88 -22.80
N ASP A 224 15.95 3.14 -22.36
CA ASP A 224 16.03 4.31 -23.24
C ASP A 224 17.44 4.54 -23.82
N ALA A 225 18.48 4.04 -23.15
CA ALA A 225 19.87 4.20 -23.57
C ALA A 225 20.23 3.50 -24.90
N LYS A 226 19.32 2.75 -25.54
CA LYS A 226 19.48 2.09 -26.86
C LYS A 226 20.88 1.53 -27.09
N LYS A 227 21.36 0.70 -26.16
CA LYS A 227 22.71 0.14 -26.20
C LYS A 227 22.88 -0.80 -27.39
N PRO A 228 24.07 -0.87 -28.00
CA PRO A 228 24.33 -1.83 -29.07
C PRO A 228 24.17 -3.26 -28.53
N LEU A 229 23.77 -4.18 -29.40
CA LEU A 229 23.58 -5.60 -29.03
C LEU A 229 24.88 -6.24 -28.52
N LEU A 230 26.02 -5.76 -29.01
CA LEU A 230 27.36 -6.24 -28.68
C LEU A 230 28.30 -5.05 -28.51
N GLU A 231 29.29 -5.21 -27.64
CA GLU A 231 30.40 -4.28 -27.48
C GLU A 231 31.71 -5.01 -27.84
N PRO A 232 32.45 -4.56 -28.87
CA PRO A 232 32.22 -3.40 -29.73
C PRO A 232 31.07 -3.59 -30.74
N GLU A 233 30.48 -2.47 -31.17
CA GLU A 233 29.40 -2.43 -32.16
C GLU A 233 29.87 -3.04 -33.49
N GLY A 234 29.08 -3.95 -34.07
CA GLY A 234 29.43 -4.67 -35.30
C GLY A 234 30.16 -6.01 -35.10
N THR A 235 30.35 -6.46 -33.85
CA THR A 235 30.85 -7.81 -33.56
C THR A 235 29.96 -8.87 -34.23
N ARG A 236 30.57 -9.83 -34.94
CA ARG A 236 29.83 -10.93 -35.58
C ARG A 236 29.60 -12.04 -34.56
N ILE A 237 28.34 -12.47 -34.39
CA ILE A 237 28.04 -13.68 -33.61
C ILE A 237 28.51 -14.88 -34.43
N ALA A 238 29.43 -15.68 -33.87
CA ALA A 238 29.86 -16.92 -34.50
C ALA A 238 28.69 -17.92 -34.49
N VAL A 239 28.00 -18.07 -35.62
CA VAL A 239 27.00 -19.12 -35.79
C VAL A 239 27.77 -20.39 -36.14
N SER A 240 28.04 -21.24 -35.15
CA SER A 240 28.52 -22.59 -35.42
C SER A 240 27.33 -23.39 -35.97
N ILE A 241 27.30 -23.59 -37.28
CA ILE A 241 26.38 -24.54 -37.89
C ILE A 241 26.91 -25.92 -37.51
N CYS A 242 26.29 -26.58 -36.54
CA CYS A 242 26.54 -28.01 -36.31
C CYS A 242 26.08 -28.75 -37.57
N SER A 243 27.04 -29.23 -38.35
CA SER A 243 26.87 -30.23 -39.41
C SER A 243 26.66 -31.62 -38.82
#